data_AF-L0JGF9-F1
#
_entry.id   AF-L0JGF9-F1
#
_cell.length_a   1.000
_cell.length_b   1.000
_cell.length_c   1.000
_cell.angle_alpha   90.00
_cell.angle_beta   90.00
_cell.angle_gamma   90.00
#
_symmetry.space_group_name_H-M   'P 1'
#
loop_
_entity.id
_entity.type
_entity.pdbx_description
1 polymer ?
#
loop_
_entity_poly.entity_id
_entity_poly.type
_entity_poly.pdbx_seq_one_letter_code
_entity_poly.pdbx_strand_id
1 'polypeptide(L)'
;MYVETDFLLALLKDSDWLQAEAKAALDEHEVETSILAYAELFLLLDDYDVDRVRAISNLVELVPVRPEEHSQAVLKAVKYQDEHGMTNFDSLHAGMVDTWETPVLGSERDYDDLEIERIPLEPTNEESE
;
A
#
# COMPACT_ATOMS: atom_id res chain seq x y z
N MET A 1 10.26 -11.67 -12.61
CA MET A 1 11.13 -12.09 -11.49
C MET A 1 10.60 -11.44 -10.22
N TYR A 2 10.57 -12.17 -9.10
CA TYR A 2 10.17 -11.59 -7.83
C TYR A 2 11.29 -10.70 -7.27
N VAL A 3 10.97 -9.49 -6.84
CA VAL A 3 11.90 -8.57 -6.16
C VAL A 3 11.38 -8.18 -4.77
N GLU A 4 12.30 -7.88 -3.85
CA GLU A 4 12.01 -7.52 -2.46
C GLU A 4 11.98 -6.00 -2.27
N THR A 5 11.66 -5.55 -1.05
CA THR A 5 11.50 -4.14 -0.69
C THR A 5 12.77 -3.32 -0.90
N ASP A 6 13.95 -3.92 -0.77
CA ASP A 6 15.24 -3.29 -1.02
C ASP A 6 15.38 -2.81 -2.47
N PHE A 7 14.86 -3.58 -3.44
CA PHE A 7 14.79 -3.20 -4.84
C PHE A 7 13.90 -1.96 -5.03
N LEU A 8 12.74 -1.92 -4.38
CA LEU A 8 11.83 -0.77 -4.42
C LEU A 8 12.48 0.48 -3.82
N LEU A 9 13.16 0.33 -2.67
CA LEU A 9 13.91 1.41 -2.02
C LEU A 9 15.05 1.93 -2.89
N ALA A 10 15.78 1.04 -3.56
CA ALA A 10 16.88 1.40 -4.45
C ALA A 10 16.40 2.22 -5.63
N LEU A 11 15.21 1.93 -6.17
CA LEU A 11 14.59 2.73 -7.23
C LEU A 11 14.12 4.11 -6.76
N LEU A 12 13.67 4.22 -5.50
CA LEU A 12 13.12 5.45 -4.93
C LEU A 12 14.19 6.45 -4.50
N LYS A 13 15.38 5.98 -4.14
CA LYS A 13 16.48 6.80 -3.61
C LYS A 13 17.50 7.15 -4.68
N ASP A 14 17.71 8.46 -4.90
CA ASP A 14 18.72 8.97 -5.83
C ASP A 14 20.17 8.68 -5.45
N SER A 15 20.43 8.34 -4.17
CA SER A 15 21.78 8.06 -3.66
C SER A 15 21.93 6.67 -3.08
N ASP A 16 21.02 5.73 -3.39
CA ASP A 16 21.20 4.35 -2.93
C ASP A 16 22.33 3.70 -3.72
N TRP A 17 23.19 2.99 -2.99
CA TRP A 17 24.33 2.26 -3.56
C TRP A 17 23.91 1.14 -4.52
N LEU A 18 22.64 0.71 -4.47
CA LEU A 18 22.05 -0.27 -5.38
C LEU A 18 21.24 0.36 -6.53
N GLN A 19 21.14 1.68 -6.64
CA GLN A 19 20.24 2.31 -7.62
C GLN A 19 20.62 1.94 -9.06
N ALA A 20 21.91 1.94 -9.39
CA ALA A 20 22.37 1.65 -10.74
C ALA A 20 22.06 0.19 -11.12
N GLU A 21 22.27 -0.73 -10.18
CA GLU A 21 22.01 -2.15 -10.30
C GLU A 21 20.50 -2.44 -10.43
N ALA A 22 19.67 -1.78 -9.63
CA ALA A 22 18.21 -1.91 -9.71
C ALA A 22 17.68 -1.41 -11.06
N LYS A 23 18.18 -0.27 -11.56
CA LYS A 23 17.83 0.26 -12.89
C LYS A 23 18.28 -0.66 -14.02
N ALA A 24 19.50 -1.19 -13.95
CA ALA A 24 19.98 -2.16 -14.94
C ALA A 24 19.11 -3.44 -14.94
N ALA A 25 18.71 -3.92 -13.76
CA ALA A 25 17.82 -5.07 -13.66
C ALA A 25 16.42 -4.82 -14.25
N LEU A 26 15.87 -3.59 -14.17
CA LEU A 26 14.62 -3.22 -14.84
C LEU A 26 14.72 -3.32 -16.37
N ASP A 27 15.88 -2.96 -16.93
CA ASP A 27 16.12 -3.03 -18.39
C ASP A 27 16.32 -4.48 -18.86
N GLU A 28 16.83 -5.36 -18.00
CA GLU A 28 17.18 -6.74 -18.32
C GLU A 28 16.06 -7.75 -18.02
N HIS A 29 15.20 -7.45 -17.04
CA HIS A 29 14.23 -8.40 -16.49
C HIS A 29 12.86 -7.77 -16.30
N GLU A 30 11.81 -8.50 -16.68
CA GLU A 30 10.47 -8.21 -16.17
C GLU A 30 10.44 -8.55 -14.67
N VAL A 31 10.15 -7.56 -13.83
CA VAL A 31 10.08 -7.71 -12.37
C VAL A 31 8.67 -7.50 -11.86
N GLU A 32 8.36 -8.14 -10.75
CA GLU A 32 7.09 -8.04 -10.04
C GLU A 32 7.35 -8.32 -8.57
N THR A 33 6.43 -7.92 -7.69
CA THR A 33 6.56 -8.15 -6.25
C THR A 33 5.22 -8.50 -5.61
N SER A 34 5.19 -8.61 -4.29
CA SER A 34 3.97 -8.83 -3.52
C SER A 34 3.58 -7.58 -2.74
N ILE A 35 2.32 -7.54 -2.28
CA ILE A 35 1.83 -6.46 -1.43
C ILE A 35 2.63 -6.35 -0.12
N LEU A 36 3.29 -7.43 0.32
CA LEU A 36 4.14 -7.42 1.51
C LEU A 36 5.34 -6.49 1.34
N ALA A 37 5.92 -6.41 0.13
CA ALA A 37 7.02 -5.49 -0.13
C ALA A 37 6.57 -4.02 -0.05
N TYR A 38 5.35 -3.72 -0.51
CA TYR A 38 4.77 -2.39 -0.37
C TYR A 38 4.34 -2.07 1.07
N ALA A 39 3.87 -3.06 1.83
CA ALA A 39 3.57 -2.91 3.24
C ALA A 39 4.82 -2.55 4.06
N GLU A 40 5.95 -3.21 3.77
CA GLU A 40 7.23 -2.86 4.36
C GLU A 40 7.71 -1.48 3.88
N LEU A 41 7.58 -1.17 2.59
CA LEU A 41 7.93 0.14 2.04
C LEU A 41 7.17 1.27 2.72
N PHE A 42 5.86 1.11 2.98
CA PHE A 42 5.05 2.13 3.66
C PHE A 42 5.61 2.48 5.05
N LEU A 43 6.01 1.47 5.83
CA LEU A 43 6.66 1.68 7.12
C LEU A 43 7.98 2.44 6.98
N LEU A 44 8.77 2.09 5.96
CA LEU A 44 10.05 2.74 5.71
C LEU A 44 9.87 4.20 5.30
N LEU A 45 8.85 4.51 4.48
CA LEU A 45 8.55 5.86 3.98
C LEU A 45 8.18 6.87 5.08
N ASP A 46 7.90 6.44 6.32
CA ASP A 46 7.73 7.32 7.48
C ASP A 46 8.98 8.13 7.80
N ASP A 47 10.16 7.62 7.44
CA ASP A 47 11.44 8.29 7.68
C ASP A 47 11.94 9.15 6.50
N TYR A 48 11.17 9.24 5.40
CA TYR A 48 11.58 9.95 4.18
C TYR A 48 10.66 11.13 3.85
N ASP A 49 11.27 12.24 3.45
CA ASP A 49 10.56 13.42 2.92
C ASP A 49 10.32 13.25 1.42
N VAL A 50 9.29 12.48 1.07
CA VAL A 50 8.89 12.21 -0.33
C VAL A 50 7.38 12.37 -0.52
N ASP A 51 6.99 12.78 -1.71
CA ASP A 51 5.59 12.70 -2.17
C ASP A 51 5.21 11.22 -2.33
N ARG A 52 4.54 10.67 -1.32
CA ARG A 52 4.22 9.24 -1.24
C ARG A 52 3.33 8.79 -2.40
N VAL A 53 2.28 9.55 -2.70
CA VAL A 53 1.34 9.20 -3.77
C VAL A 53 2.07 9.09 -5.09
N ARG A 54 2.90 10.08 -5.42
CA ARG A 54 3.71 10.06 -6.64
C ARG A 54 4.74 8.93 -6.64
N ALA A 55 5.46 8.75 -5.53
CA ALA A 55 6.51 7.74 -5.43
C ALA A 55 5.95 6.32 -5.58
N ILE A 56 4.87 6.00 -4.86
CA ILE A 56 4.21 4.69 -4.94
C ILE A 56 3.58 4.46 -6.31
N SER A 57 2.95 5.48 -6.92
CA SER A 57 2.37 5.35 -8.26
C SER A 57 3.42 4.99 -9.31
N ASN A 58 4.57 5.67 -9.29
CA ASN A 58 5.68 5.36 -10.20
C ASN A 58 6.25 3.96 -9.93
N LEU A 59 6.39 3.56 -8.67
CA LEU A 59 6.92 2.25 -8.31
C LEU A 59 5.99 1.11 -8.75
N VAL A 60 4.67 1.26 -8.57
CA VAL A 60 3.69 0.23 -8.99
C VAL A 60 3.69 0.04 -10.51
N GLU A 61 3.96 1.10 -11.28
CA GLU A 61 4.12 1.02 -12.73
C GLU A 61 5.42 0.26 -13.12
N LEU A 62 6.53 0.51 -12.42
CA LEU A 62 7.81 -0.14 -12.70
C LEU A 62 7.91 -1.56 -12.17
N VAL A 63 7.33 -1.82 -10.99
CA VAL A 63 7.38 -3.07 -10.25
C VAL A 63 5.96 -3.41 -9.78
N PRO A 64 5.15 -4.00 -10.68
CA PRO A 64 3.75 -4.33 -10.39
C PRO A 64 3.62 -5.35 -9.27
N VAL A 65 2.49 -5.30 -8.58
CA VAL A 65 2.16 -6.22 -7.49
C VAL A 65 1.39 -7.42 -8.02
N ARG A 66 1.69 -8.61 -7.50
CA ARG A 66 0.93 -9.84 -7.74
C ARG A 66 0.13 -10.29 -6.51
N PRO A 67 -1.11 -10.79 -6.71
CA PRO A 67 -1.92 -10.71 -7.93
C PRO A 67 -2.18 -9.26 -8.39
N GLU A 68 -2.50 -9.08 -9.67
CA GLU A 68 -2.58 -7.76 -10.33
C GLU A 68 -3.52 -6.78 -9.60
N GLU A 69 -4.63 -7.28 -9.06
CA GLU A 69 -5.58 -6.53 -8.23
C GLU A 69 -4.92 -5.85 -7.02
N HIS A 70 -3.85 -6.42 -6.44
CA HIS A 70 -3.15 -5.79 -5.32
C HIS A 70 -2.45 -4.49 -5.72
N SER A 71 -2.17 -4.26 -7.00
CA SER A 71 -1.62 -2.99 -7.46
C SER A 71 -2.62 -1.85 -7.22
N GLN A 72 -3.92 -2.09 -7.48
CA GLN A 72 -4.96 -1.11 -7.19
C GLN A 72 -5.15 -0.90 -5.68
N ALA A 73 -5.04 -1.97 -4.88
CA ALA A 73 -5.11 -1.86 -3.44
C ALA A 73 -3.99 -0.97 -2.87
N VAL A 74 -2.75 -1.11 -3.35
CA VAL A 74 -1.62 -0.27 -2.95
C VAL A 74 -1.82 1.20 -3.35
N LEU A 75 -2.33 1.46 -4.57
CA LEU A 75 -2.60 2.82 -5.04
C LEU A 75 -3.73 3.50 -4.24
N LYS A 76 -4.79 2.75 -3.92
CA LYS A 76 -5.87 3.23 -3.04
C LYS A 76 -5.35 3.50 -1.63
N ALA A 77 -4.52 2.60 -1.09
CA ALA A 77 -3.94 2.75 0.23
C ALA A 77 -3.13 4.05 0.36
N VAL A 78 -2.17 4.29 -0.55
CA VAL A 78 -1.36 5.53 -0.47
C VAL A 78 -2.22 6.80 -0.61
N LYS A 79 -3.30 6.75 -1.39
CA LYS A 79 -4.27 7.84 -1.49
C LYS A 79 -5.03 8.04 -0.18
N TYR A 80 -5.45 6.97 0.48
CA TYR A 80 -6.09 7.05 1.80
C TYR A 80 -5.17 7.56 2.90
N GLN A 81 -3.87 7.27 2.82
CA GLN A 81 -2.89 7.90 3.71
C GLN A 81 -2.81 9.42 3.50
N ASP A 82 -2.77 9.86 2.24
CA ASP A 82 -2.64 11.28 1.88
C ASP A 82 -3.91 12.09 2.19
N GLU A 83 -5.08 11.56 1.81
CA GLU A 83 -6.35 12.29 1.92
C GLU A 83 -7.02 12.14 3.30
N HIS A 84 -6.85 10.99 3.97
CA HIS A 84 -7.54 10.67 5.23
C HIS A 84 -6.59 10.46 6.41
N GLY A 85 -5.27 10.52 6.21
CA GLY A 85 -4.29 10.38 7.30
C GLY A 85 -4.22 8.97 7.91
N MET A 86 -4.70 7.95 7.20
CA MET A 86 -4.75 6.57 7.69
C MET A 86 -3.36 6.00 7.93
N THR A 87 -3.25 5.09 8.90
CA THR A 87 -1.98 4.40 9.19
C THR A 87 -1.57 3.46 8.05
N ASN A 88 -0.30 3.03 8.04
CA ASN A 88 0.26 2.20 6.98
C ASN A 88 -0.55 0.92 6.73
N PHE A 89 -0.95 0.20 7.79
CA PHE A 89 -1.68 -1.05 7.63
C PHE A 89 -3.19 -0.84 7.44
N ASP A 90 -3.79 0.14 8.12
CA ASP A 90 -5.23 0.40 7.98
C ASP A 90 -5.55 0.89 6.56
N SER A 91 -4.68 1.71 5.97
CA SER A 91 -4.84 2.15 4.58
C SER A 91 -4.71 0.99 3.58
N LEU A 92 -3.80 0.03 3.83
CA LEU A 92 -3.69 -1.19 3.01
C LEU A 92 -4.93 -2.08 3.14
N HIS A 93 -5.44 -2.27 4.36
CA HIS A 93 -6.69 -2.99 4.56
C HIS A 93 -7.86 -2.30 3.84
N ALA A 94 -8.00 -0.98 3.95
CA ALA A 94 -9.00 -0.21 3.21
C ALA A 94 -8.84 -0.37 1.69
N GLY A 95 -7.62 -0.22 1.17
CA GLY A 95 -7.33 -0.40 -0.25
C GLY A 95 -7.70 -1.79 -0.76
N MET A 96 -7.46 -2.83 0.03
CA MET A 96 -7.84 -4.21 -0.29
C MET A 96 -9.36 -4.39 -0.31
N VAL A 97 -10.05 -3.96 0.75
CA VAL A 97 -11.51 -4.09 0.90
C VAL A 97 -12.25 -3.35 -0.22
N ASP A 98 -11.82 -2.13 -0.53
CA ASP A 98 -12.35 -1.32 -1.62
C ASP A 98 -12.04 -1.94 -3.00
N THR A 99 -10.85 -2.52 -3.20
CA THR A 99 -10.53 -3.23 -4.46
C THR A 99 -11.38 -4.50 -4.65
N TRP A 100 -11.67 -5.21 -3.57
CA TRP A 100 -12.50 -6.42 -3.59
C TRP A 100 -14.00 -6.14 -3.63
N GLU A 101 -14.42 -4.88 -3.48
CA GLU A 101 -15.83 -4.47 -3.40
C GLU A 101 -16.61 -5.30 -2.37
N THR A 102 -16.00 -5.57 -1.22
CA THR A 102 -16.59 -6.37 -0.13
C THR A 102 -16.76 -5.54 1.13
N PRO A 103 -17.77 -5.80 1.98
CA PRO A 103 -17.82 -5.21 3.30
C PRO A 103 -16.66 -5.67 4.19
N VAL A 104 -16.29 -4.85 5.17
CA VAL A 104 -15.30 -5.17 6.21
C VAL A 104 -15.97 -5.28 7.58
N LEU A 105 -15.80 -6.44 8.23
CA LEU A 105 -16.13 -6.59 9.64
C LEU A 105 -14.95 -6.10 10.48
N GLY A 106 -15.07 -4.95 11.13
CA GLY A 106 -13.94 -4.33 11.80
C GLY A 106 -14.30 -3.21 12.79
N SER A 107 -13.34 -2.90 13.65
CA SER A 107 -13.43 -1.80 14.63
C SER A 107 -12.74 -0.51 14.18
N GLU A 108 -12.08 -0.53 13.02
CA GLU A 108 -11.45 0.67 12.48
C GLU A 108 -12.54 1.61 11.96
N ARG A 109 -12.68 2.77 12.59
CA ARG A 109 -13.76 3.72 12.32
C ARG A 109 -13.40 4.67 11.20
N ASP A 110 -12.13 4.81 10.86
CA ASP A 110 -11.67 5.63 9.73
C ASP A 110 -12.28 5.13 8.40
N TYR A 111 -12.69 3.86 8.31
CA TYR A 111 -13.41 3.33 7.15
C TYR A 111 -14.79 3.95 6.96
N ASP A 112 -15.42 4.50 8.01
CA ASP A 112 -16.74 5.15 7.92
C ASP A 112 -16.70 6.45 7.08
N ASP A 113 -15.51 7.04 6.89
CA ASP A 113 -15.28 8.24 6.06
C ASP A 113 -14.90 7.90 4.60
N LEU A 114 -14.86 6.60 4.25
CA LEU A 114 -14.53 6.10 2.92
C LEU A 114 -15.78 5.56 2.20
N GLU A 115 -15.66 5.25 0.92
CA GLU A 115 -16.70 4.54 0.15
C GLU A 115 -16.67 3.01 0.42
N ILE A 116 -16.46 2.62 1.68
CA ILE A 116 -16.35 1.22 2.13
C ILE A 116 -17.49 0.90 3.10
N GLU A 117 -18.16 -0.23 2.92
CA GLU A 117 -19.15 -0.72 3.89
C GLU A 117 -18.46 -1.37 5.09
N ARG A 118 -18.44 -0.69 6.25
CA ARG A 118 -18.00 -1.27 7.51
C ARG A 118 -19.18 -1.88 8.27
N ILE A 119 -19.05 -3.15 8.63
CA ILE A 119 -19.89 -3.82 9.61
C ILE A 119 -19.21 -3.65 10.98
N PRO A 120 -19.80 -2.92 11.94
CA PRO A 120 -19.17 -2.66 13.23
C PRO A 120 -18.93 -3.94 14.03
N LEU A 121 -17.72 -4.10 14.56
CA LEU A 121 -17.39 -5.17 15.51
C LEU A 121 -17.72 -4.75 16.96
N GLU A 122 -17.85 -3.45 17.23
CA GLU A 122 -18.24 -2.96 18.53
C GLU A 122 -19.65 -3.44 18.92
N PRO A 123 -19.89 -3.78 20.20
CA PRO A 123 -21.22 -4.15 20.64
C PRO A 123 -22.18 -2.99 20.40
N THR A 124 -23.32 -3.27 19.78
CA THR A 124 -24.48 -2.39 19.85
C THR A 124 -24.87 -2.28 21.32
N ASN A 125 -25.04 -1.07 21.85
CA ASN A 125 -25.40 -0.78 23.25
C ASN A 125 -26.77 -1.36 23.70
N GLU A 126 -27.28 -2.41 23.06
CA GLU A 126 -28.58 -3.05 23.31
C GLU A 126 -28.49 -4.27 24.24
N GLU A 127 -27.29 -4.73 24.65
CA GLU A 127 -27.13 -5.88 25.57
C GLU A 127 -26.44 -5.51 26.90
N SER A 128 -26.88 -4.42 27.53
CA SER A 128 -26.48 -4.10 28.91
C SER A 128 -27.64 -3.49 29.70
N GLU A 129 -28.70 -4.29 29.88
CA GLU A 129 -29.72 -4.09 30.93
C GLU A 129 -29.80 -5.32 31.85
#